data_AF-A0A8J6IYZ3-F1
#
_entry.id   AF-A0A8J6IYZ3-F1
#
_cell.length_a   1.000
_cell.length_b   1.000
_cell.length_c   1.000
_cell.angle_alpha   90.00
_cell.angle_beta   90.00
_cell.angle_gamma   90.00
#
_symmetry.space_group_name_H-M   'P 1'
#
loop_
_entity.id
_entity.type
_entity.pdbx_description
1 polymer ?
#
loop_
_entity_poly.entity_id
_entity_poly.type
_entity_poly.pdbx_seq_one_letter_code
_entity_poly.pdbx_strand_id
1 'polypeptide(L)'
;MPKLKETPVQRMERVFRAAVFYGLERRAETIDDLAKRAPNARSTTYRRVRIPRTCTFEEGLFYIPKFLNDRQLCEMWGVEYHGITPEDVAAVIEGKDKNI
;
A
#
# COMPACT_ATOMS: atom_id res chain seq x y z
N MET A 1 -32.95 -5.33 8.84
CA MET A 1 -32.22 -4.10 8.45
C MET A 1 -31.49 -4.36 7.15
N PRO A 2 -31.71 -3.57 6.08
CA PRO A 2 -30.88 -3.69 4.89
C PRO A 2 -29.44 -3.34 5.28
N LYS A 3 -28.47 -4.19 4.93
CA LYS A 3 -27.06 -3.86 5.14
C LYS A 3 -26.76 -2.59 4.35
N LEU A 4 -26.40 -1.50 5.02
CA LEU A 4 -25.89 -0.28 4.38
C LEU A 4 -24.80 -0.71 3.39
N LYS A 5 -24.99 -0.38 2.10
CA LYS A 5 -23.96 -0.64 1.09
C LYS A 5 -22.69 0.09 1.53
N GLU A 6 -21.62 -0.68 1.70
CA GLU A 6 -20.30 -0.15 2.02
C GLU A 6 -19.89 0.89 0.98
N THR A 7 -19.51 2.09 1.43
CA THR A 7 -19.03 3.13 0.53
C THR A 7 -17.66 2.73 -0.04
N PRO A 8 -17.26 3.25 -1.22
CA PRO A 8 -15.92 3.00 -1.77
C PRO A 8 -14.81 3.32 -0.77
N VAL A 9 -14.95 4.40 0.00
CA VAL A 9 -13.99 4.80 1.05
C VAL A 9 -13.89 3.74 2.15
N GLN A 10 -15.02 3.26 2.66
CA GLN A 10 -15.04 2.22 3.71
C GLN A 10 -14.39 0.93 3.23
N ARG A 11 -14.65 0.55 1.96
CA ARG A 11 -14.02 -0.62 1.33
C ARG A 11 -12.50 -0.46 1.29
N MET A 12 -12.00 0.68 0.81
CA MET A 12 -10.56 0.95 0.73
C MET A 12 -9.89 0.94 2.10
N GLU A 13 -10.51 1.56 3.12
CA GLU A 13 -9.96 1.52 4.48
C GLU A 13 -9.91 0.11 5.06
N ARG A 14 -10.91 -0.73 4.77
CA ARG A 14 -10.91 -2.15 5.18
C ARG A 14 -9.77 -2.90 4.53
N VAL A 15 -9.59 -2.73 3.22
CA VAL A 15 -8.54 -3.38 2.45
C VAL A 15 -7.16 -2.95 2.92
N PHE A 16 -6.95 -1.65 3.14
CA PHE A 16 -5.70 -1.12 3.70
C PHE A 16 -5.36 -1.76 5.04
N ARG A 17 -6.32 -1.79 5.98
CA ARG A 17 -6.09 -2.41 7.30
C ARG A 17 -5.76 -3.89 7.16
N ALA A 18 -6.52 -4.63 6.33
CA ALA A 18 -6.26 -6.04 6.09
C ALA A 18 -4.84 -6.29 5.54
N ALA A 19 -4.40 -5.48 4.57
CA ALA A 19 -3.05 -5.57 4.01
C ALA A 19 -1.95 -5.30 5.04
N VAL A 20 -2.12 -4.27 5.87
CA VAL A 20 -1.16 -3.96 6.95
C VAL A 20 -1.10 -5.08 7.97
N PHE A 21 -2.24 -5.59 8.47
CA PHE A 21 -2.26 -6.63 9.50
C PHE A 21 -1.77 -7.99 9.00
N TYR A 22 -2.20 -8.41 7.81
CA TYR A 22 -1.63 -9.59 7.15
C TYR A 22 -0.11 -9.47 7.04
N GLY A 23 0.34 -8.24 6.83
CA GLY A 23 1.74 -7.98 6.66
C GLY A 23 2.59 -8.09 7.92
N LEU A 24 2.07 -7.51 8.99
CA LEU A 24 2.64 -7.65 10.32
C LEU A 24 2.69 -9.12 10.75
N GLU A 25 1.59 -9.85 10.56
CA GLU A 25 1.49 -11.28 10.91
C GLU A 25 2.54 -12.12 10.19
N ARG A 26 2.71 -11.93 8.87
CA ARG A 26 3.71 -12.67 8.08
C ARG A 26 5.15 -12.43 8.48
N ARG A 27 5.44 -11.33 9.16
CA ARG A 27 6.77 -11.02 9.69
C ARG A 27 6.89 -11.26 11.19
N ALA A 28 5.85 -11.76 11.84
CA ALA A 28 5.73 -11.83 13.30
C ALA A 28 6.01 -10.47 13.97
N GLU A 29 5.57 -9.38 13.32
CA GLU A 29 5.76 -8.00 13.77
C GLU A 29 4.48 -7.45 14.40
N THR A 30 4.63 -6.44 15.25
CA THR A 30 3.51 -5.66 15.81
C THR A 30 3.42 -4.27 15.15
N ILE A 31 2.32 -3.55 15.41
CA ILE A 31 2.22 -2.13 15.00
C ILE A 31 3.35 -1.30 15.63
N ASP A 32 3.84 -1.67 16.82
CA ASP A 32 4.98 -1.00 17.44
C ASP A 32 6.27 -1.19 16.66
N ASP A 33 6.49 -2.38 16.11
CA ASP A 33 7.67 -2.67 15.29
C ASP A 33 7.61 -1.98 13.93
N LEU A 34 6.40 -1.75 13.42
CA LEU A 34 6.17 -0.86 12.29
C LEU A 34 6.47 0.60 12.64
N ALA A 35 5.98 1.07 13.79
CA ALA A 35 6.17 2.44 14.25
C ALA A 35 7.65 2.79 14.52
N LYS A 36 8.47 1.83 14.96
CA LYS A 36 9.92 2.03 15.15
C LYS A 36 10.66 2.32 13.83
N ARG A 37 10.14 1.82 12.71
CA ARG A 37 10.76 1.97 11.37
C ARG A 37 10.10 3.06 10.54
N ALA A 38 8.89 3.46 10.90
CA ALA A 38 8.18 4.53 10.22
C ALA A 38 8.97 5.85 10.35
N PRO A 39 8.98 6.68 9.30
CA PRO A 39 9.63 8.01 9.37
C PRO A 39 8.90 8.96 10.34
N ASN A 40 7.74 8.56 10.84
CA ASN A 40 6.85 9.37 11.65
C ASN A 40 6.85 8.94 13.12
N ALA A 41 6.38 9.83 13.99
CA ALA A 41 6.12 9.52 15.38
C ALA A 41 5.16 8.33 15.53
N ARG A 42 5.37 7.51 16.58
CA ARG A 42 4.56 6.33 16.90
C ARG A 42 3.07 6.61 16.92
N SER A 43 2.64 7.72 17.53
CA SER A 43 1.23 8.14 17.58
C SER A 43 0.64 8.39 16.18
N THR A 44 1.44 8.94 15.26
CA THR A 44 1.05 9.14 13.86
C THR A 44 0.85 7.79 13.18
N THR A 45 1.77 6.83 13.31
CA THR A 45 1.63 5.48 12.73
C THR A 45 0.36 4.78 13.19
N TYR A 46 0.06 4.82 14.49
CA TYR A 46 -1.20 4.26 15.01
C TYR A 46 -2.44 4.94 14.42
N ARG A 47 -2.42 6.28 14.32
CA ARG A 47 -3.52 7.04 13.72
C ARG A 47 -3.71 6.68 12.25
N ARG A 48 -2.62 6.51 11.49
CA ARG A 48 -2.63 6.12 10.07
C ARG A 48 -3.26 4.74 9.87
N VAL A 49 -2.84 3.74 10.65
CA VAL A 49 -3.42 2.38 10.57
C VAL A 49 -4.90 2.38 10.97
N ARG A 50 -5.28 3.15 12.00
CA ARG A 50 -6.68 3.24 12.46
C ARG A 50 -7.58 3.98 11.46
N ILE A 51 -7.08 5.07 10.87
CA ILE A 51 -7.82 5.96 9.97
C ILE A 51 -7.03 6.12 8.65
N PRO A 52 -7.09 5.12 7.75
CA PRO A 52 -6.24 5.06 6.56
C PRO A 52 -6.36 6.25 5.62
N ARG A 53 -7.53 6.91 5.56
CA ARG A 53 -7.73 8.13 4.74
C ARG A 53 -6.80 9.28 5.10
N THR A 54 -6.12 9.19 6.25
CA THR A 54 -5.17 10.21 6.67
C THR A 54 -3.76 9.93 6.12
N CYS A 55 -3.45 8.71 5.66
CA CYS A 55 -2.17 8.41 5.04
C CYS A 55 -1.93 9.27 3.81
N THR A 56 -0.72 9.81 3.68
CA THR A 56 -0.22 10.27 2.39
C THR A 56 0.03 9.07 1.49
N PHE A 57 0.17 9.32 0.19
CA PHE A 57 0.52 8.28 -0.79
C PHE A 57 1.85 7.60 -0.44
N GLU A 58 2.88 8.38 -0.11
CA GLU A 58 4.21 7.91 0.31
C GLU A 58 4.14 7.06 1.59
N GLU A 59 3.35 7.47 2.57
CA GLU A 59 3.11 6.69 3.78
C GLU A 59 2.38 5.37 3.48
N GLY A 60 1.43 5.40 2.54
CA GLY A 60 0.76 4.20 2.05
C GLY A 60 1.75 3.21 1.44
N LEU A 61 2.66 3.69 0.60
CA LEU A 61 3.76 2.91 0.03
C LEU A 61 4.75 2.40 1.07
N PHE A 62 4.85 3.04 2.26
CA PHE A 62 5.66 2.59 3.39
C PHE A 62 4.95 1.54 4.28
N TYR A 63 3.62 1.60 4.42
CA TYR A 63 2.86 0.65 5.23
C TYR A 63 2.42 -0.63 4.49
N ILE A 64 2.19 -0.52 3.19
CA ILE A 64 1.82 -1.62 2.29
C ILE A 64 3.02 -2.45 1.73
N PRO A 65 4.31 -2.04 1.79
CA PRO A 65 5.39 -2.74 1.11
C PRO A 65 5.81 -3.97 1.92
N LYS A 66 5.14 -5.08 1.62
CA LYS A 66 5.70 -6.44 1.46
C LYS A 66 4.63 -7.53 1.20
N PHE A 67 3.39 -7.17 0.87
CA PHE A 67 2.31 -8.18 0.76
C PHE A 67 1.59 -8.23 -0.57
N LEU A 68 1.67 -7.17 -1.37
CA LEU A 68 1.06 -7.09 -2.68
C LEU A 68 2.16 -6.76 -3.70
N ASN A 69 2.34 -7.63 -4.69
CA ASN A 69 3.14 -7.28 -5.86
C ASN A 69 2.38 -6.25 -6.73
N ASP A 70 3.07 -5.60 -7.66
CA ASP A 70 2.50 -4.52 -8.49
C ASP A 70 1.21 -4.94 -9.20
N ARG A 71 1.09 -6.22 -9.55
CA ARG A 71 -0.12 -6.79 -10.12
C ARG A 71 -1.28 -6.80 -9.13
N GLN A 72 -1.07 -7.30 -7.92
CA GLN A 72 -2.09 -7.32 -6.85
C GLN A 72 -2.47 -5.91 -6.41
N LEU A 73 -1.53 -4.97 -6.49
CA LEU A 73 -1.78 -3.55 -6.32
C LEU A 73 -2.74 -3.07 -7.43
N CYS A 74 -2.38 -3.18 -8.71
CA CYS A 74 -3.22 -2.79 -9.85
C CYS A 74 -4.64 -3.38 -9.80
N GLU A 75 -4.78 -4.68 -9.50
CA GLU A 75 -6.07 -5.36 -9.34
C GLU A 75 -6.93 -4.73 -8.21
N MET A 76 -6.29 -4.30 -7.11
CA MET A 76 -6.96 -3.67 -5.98
C MET A 76 -7.45 -2.24 -6.29
N TRP A 77 -6.71 -1.49 -7.10
CA TRP A 77 -7.10 -0.13 -7.53
C TRP A 77 -7.96 -0.10 -8.80
N GLY A 78 -8.23 -1.27 -9.42
CA GLY A 78 -9.01 -1.36 -10.66
C GLY A 78 -8.28 -0.75 -11.87
N VAL A 79 -6.95 -0.75 -11.82
CA VAL A 79 -6.07 -0.25 -12.88
C VAL A 79 -5.50 -1.46 -13.62
N GLU A 80 -5.35 -1.35 -14.94
CA GLU A 80 -4.73 -2.41 -15.73
C GLU A 80 -3.24 -2.53 -15.38
N TYR A 81 -2.80 -3.75 -15.08
CA TYR A 81 -1.38 -4.03 -14.83
C TYR A 81 -0.67 -4.26 -16.16
N HIS A 82 0.22 -3.34 -16.53
CA HIS A 82 0.99 -3.46 -17.78
C HIS A 82 2.34 -4.18 -17.61
N GLY A 83 2.76 -4.47 -16.38
CA GLY A 83 4.08 -5.05 -16.10
C GLY A 83 5.23 -4.15 -16.56
N ILE A 84 6.44 -4.70 -16.53
CA ILE A 84 7.57 -4.15 -17.28
C ILE A 84 7.50 -4.78 -18.67
N THR A 85 7.31 -3.98 -19.72
CA THR A 85 7.35 -4.49 -21.09
C THR A 85 8.80 -4.64 -21.56
N PRO A 86 9.06 -5.42 -22.62
CA PRO A 86 10.39 -5.46 -23.24
C PRO A 86 10.90 -4.07 -23.68
N GLU A 87 9.99 -3.14 -24.01
CA GLU A 87 10.36 -1.76 -24.35
C GLU A 87 10.87 -0.97 -23.14
N ASP A 88 10.29 -1.19 -21.95
CA ASP A 88 10.74 -0.56 -20.71
C ASP A 88 12.15 -1.04 -20.32
N VAL A 89 12.44 -2.34 -20.51
CA VAL A 89 13.78 -2.90 -20.28
C VAL A 89 14.79 -2.29 -21.25
N ALA A 90 14.42 -2.11 -22.53
CA ALA A 90 15.27 -1.48 -23.53
C ALA A 90 15.54 0.00 -23.21
N ALA A 91 14.54 0.75 -22.73
CA ALA A 91 14.68 2.15 -22.35
C ALA A 91 15.64 2.38 -21.19
N VAL A 92 15.62 1.49 -20.18
CA VAL A 92 16.55 1.50 -19.04
C VAL A 92 17.98 1.14 -19.49
N ILE A 93 18.13 0.12 -20.35
CA ILE A 93 19.44 -0.27 -20.90
C ILE A 93 20.04 0.85 -21.76
N GLU A 94 19.21 1.59 -22.50
CA GLU A 94 19.63 2.73 -23.32
C GLU A 94 19.85 4.04 -22.54
N GLY A 95 19.63 4.04 -21.22
CA GLY A 95 19.85 5.22 -20.36
C GLY A 95 18.92 6.39 -20.66
N LYS A 96 17.72 6.13 -21.19
CA LYS A 96 16.72 7.14 -21.58
C LYS A 96 15.66 7.37 -20.51
N ASP A 97 15.98 7.21 -19.23
CA ASP A 97 15.01 7.47 -18.16
C ASP A 97 14.69 8.97 -18.07
N LYS A 98 13.53 9.35 -18.61
CA LYS A 98 12.84 10.59 -18.25
C LYS A 98 12.02 10.33 -16.99
N ASN A 99 12.67 10.50 -15.84
CA ASN A 99 12.06 10.62 -14.50
C ASN A 99 11.20 9.42 -14.06
N ILE A 100 11.82 8.50 -13.32
CA ILE A 100 11.14 7.78 -12.22
C ILE A 100 11.47 8.52 -10.93
#